data_AF-A0AAU9UZM5-F1
#
_entry.id   AF-A0AAU9UZM5-F1
#
_cell.length_a   1.000
_cell.length_b   1.000
_cell.length_c   1.000
_cell.angle_alpha   90.00
_cell.angle_beta   90.00
_cell.angle_gamma   90.00
#
_symmetry.space_group_name_H-M   'P 1'
#
loop_
_entity.id
_entity.type
_entity.pdbx_description
1 polymer ?
#
loop_
_entity_poly.entity_id
_entity_poly.type
_entity_poly.pdbx_seq_one_letter_code
_entity_poly.pdbx_strand_id
1 'polypeptide(L)'
;MRKFCLTLNFYSPRSYEYVRKVFNTCLPHPKTLAKWYTHVKSGPGFTQEAFIALKKMTDNCPHKLICALMFDEMALRQQKLWDGKKYVGVVVDMGDEISESTVLAS
;
A
#
# COMPACT_ATOMS: atom_id res chain seq x y z
N MET A 1 14.19 -12.20 -9.00
CA MET A 1 13.52 -11.52 -10.13
C MET A 1 12.35 -10.61 -9.73
N ARG A 2 11.35 -11.07 -8.95
CA ARG A 2 10.17 -10.26 -8.59
C ARG A 2 10.50 -8.92 -7.89
N LYS A 3 11.34 -8.97 -6.85
CA LYS A 3 11.77 -7.78 -6.09
C LYS A 3 12.38 -6.72 -6.99
N PHE A 4 13.35 -7.09 -7.84
CA PHE A 4 13.98 -6.19 -8.80
C PHE A 4 12.97 -5.50 -9.73
N CYS A 5 12.04 -6.26 -10.32
CA CYS A 5 11.02 -5.71 -11.22
C CYS A 5 10.10 -4.71 -10.51
N LEU A 6 9.65 -5.05 -9.29
CA LEU A 6 8.76 -4.19 -8.50
C LEU A 6 9.48 -2.92 -8.05
N THR A 7 10.73 -3.03 -7.57
CA THR A 7 11.56 -1.89 -7.17
C THR A 7 11.83 -0.95 -8.35
N LEU A 8 12.22 -1.48 -9.50
CA LEU A 8 12.47 -0.66 -10.70
C LEU A 8 11.21 0.08 -11.16
N ASN A 9 10.07 -0.61 -11.20
CA ASN A 9 8.79 0.00 -11.58
C ASN A 9 8.28 1.01 -10.54
N PHE A 10 8.58 0.81 -9.26
CA PHE A 10 8.27 1.74 -8.17
C PHE A 10 9.05 3.06 -8.32
N TYR A 11 10.34 3.00 -8.64
CA TYR A 11 11.13 4.21 -8.88
C TYR A 11 10.74 4.93 -10.17
N SER A 12 10.50 4.19 -11.27
CA SER A 12 10.09 4.77 -12.54
C SER A 12 9.47 3.72 -13.47
N PRO A 13 8.16 3.81 -13.76
CA PRO A 13 7.52 2.95 -14.75
C PRO A 13 8.14 3.09 -16.15
N ARG A 14 8.62 4.28 -16.51
CA ARG A 14 9.30 4.53 -17.80
C ARG A 14 10.63 3.79 -17.89
N SER A 15 11.41 3.79 -16.81
CA SER A 15 12.69 3.08 -16.76
C SER A 15 12.47 1.57 -16.83
N TYR A 16 11.43 1.06 -16.16
CA TYR A 16 11.03 -0.35 -16.28
C TYR A 16 10.71 -0.74 -17.73
N GLU A 17 9.93 0.08 -18.43
CA GLU A 17 9.55 -0.20 -19.82
C GLU A 17 10.75 -0.11 -20.78
N TYR A 18 11.66 0.85 -20.57
CA TYR A 18 12.91 0.94 -21.33
C TYR A 18 13.76 -0.33 -21.19
N VAL A 19 14.02 -0.76 -19.95
CA VAL A 19 14.78 -1.99 -19.66
C VAL A 19 14.08 -3.20 -20.28
N ARG A 20 12.76 -3.29 -20.19
CA ARG A 20 11.99 -4.37 -20.82
C ARG A 20 12.16 -4.42 -22.35
N LYS A 21 12.24 -3.25 -23.01
CA LYS A 21 12.47 -3.13 -24.47
C LYS A 21 13.90 -3.53 -24.86
N VAL A 22 14.90 -3.08 -24.10
CA VAL A 22 16.33 -3.37 -24.35
C VAL A 22 16.65 -4.86 -24.20
N PHE A 23 16.06 -5.52 -23.20
CA PHE A 23 16.32 -6.94 -22.92
C PHE A 23 15.27 -7.88 -23.56
N ASN A 24 14.71 -7.54 -24.73
CA ASN A 24 13.82 -8.39 -25.53
C ASN A 24 12.81 -9.21 -24.70
N THR A 25 12.09 -8.54 -23.78
CA THR A 25 11.03 -9.13 -22.94
C THR A 25 11.46 -10.13 -21.86
N CYS A 26 12.74 -10.18 -21.46
CA CYS A 26 13.16 -10.91 -20.25
C CYS A 26 12.44 -10.44 -18.97
N LEU A 27 11.86 -9.23 -18.98
CA LEU A 27 11.07 -8.70 -17.89
C LEU A 27 9.55 -8.94 -18.12
N PRO A 28 8.81 -9.28 -17.04
CA PRO A 28 7.39 -9.57 -17.11
C PRO A 28 6.56 -8.38 -17.62
N HIS A 29 5.34 -8.64 -18.07
CA HIS A 29 4.44 -7.57 -18.49
C HIS A 29 3.99 -6.74 -17.27
N PRO A 30 3.78 -5.40 -17.39
CA PRO A 30 3.28 -4.56 -16.29
C PRO A 30 1.98 -5.08 -15.63
N LYS A 31 1.09 -5.70 -16.40
CA LYS A 31 -0.10 -6.41 -15.86
C LYS A 31 0.26 -7.49 -14.84
N THR A 32 1.38 -8.18 -15.02
CA THR A 32 1.89 -9.17 -14.06
C THR A 32 2.36 -8.49 -12.77
N LEU A 33 2.97 -7.30 -12.86
CA LEU A 33 3.35 -6.51 -11.69
C LEU A 33 2.12 -6.06 -10.91
N ALA A 34 1.08 -5.59 -11.60
CA ALA A 34 -0.18 -5.22 -10.96
C ALA A 34 -0.78 -6.39 -10.15
N LYS A 35 -0.79 -7.60 -10.71
CA LYS A 35 -1.21 -8.82 -9.99
C LYS A 35 -0.33 -9.17 -8.79
N TRP A 36 0.93 -8.75 -8.76
CA TRP A 36 1.79 -8.96 -7.58
C TRP A 36 1.46 -7.96 -6.46
N TYR A 37 1.00 -6.75 -6.78
CA TYR A 37 0.57 -5.76 -5.80
C TYR A 37 -0.76 -6.11 -5.12
N THR A 38 -1.68 -6.79 -5.81
CA THR A 38 -3.01 -7.11 -5.27
C THR A 38 -3.02 -8.03 -4.04
N HIS A 39 -1.89 -8.66 -3.71
CA HIS A 39 -1.81 -9.58 -2.58
C HIS A 39 -1.45 -8.89 -1.24
N VAL A 40 -1.26 -7.57 -1.23
CA VAL A 40 -0.92 -6.82 -0.02
C VAL A 40 -2.20 -6.37 0.70
N LYS A 41 -2.39 -6.80 1.95
CA LYS A 41 -3.50 -6.34 2.80
C LYS A 41 -3.26 -4.89 3.18
N SER A 42 -3.97 -3.96 2.54
CA SER A 42 -3.86 -2.50 2.74
C SER A 42 -5.10 -1.91 3.42
N GLY A 43 -5.59 -2.58 4.46
CA GLY A 43 -6.71 -2.07 5.26
C GLY A 43 -6.33 -0.88 6.15
N PRO A 44 -7.31 -0.14 6.68
CA PRO A 44 -7.06 0.90 7.68
C PRO A 44 -6.42 0.31 8.94
N GLY A 45 -5.61 1.12 9.64
CA GLY A 45 -4.87 0.72 10.84
C GLY A 45 -3.40 0.38 10.56
N PHE A 46 -2.80 -0.41 11.46
CA PHE A 46 -1.39 -0.77 11.36
C PHE A 46 -1.16 -1.96 10.42
N THR A 47 -0.10 -1.87 9.62
CA THR A 47 0.34 -2.97 8.75
C THR A 47 1.11 -4.01 9.54
N GLN A 48 0.88 -5.30 9.25
CA GLN A 48 1.62 -6.39 9.91
C GLN A 48 3.11 -6.33 9.55
N GLU A 49 3.41 -5.87 8.35
CA GLU A 49 4.75 -5.68 7.82
C GLU A 49 5.55 -4.66 8.66
N ALA A 50 4.90 -3.60 9.17
CA ALA A 50 5.56 -2.64 10.06
C ALA A 50 6.03 -3.31 11.37
N PHE A 51 5.18 -4.13 11.99
CA PHE A 51 5.55 -4.86 13.20
C PHE A 51 6.64 -5.91 12.94
N ILE A 52 6.61 -6.59 11.80
CA ILE A 52 7.68 -7.53 11.41
C ILE A 52 9.02 -6.79 11.25
N ALA A 53 9.00 -5.61 10.64
CA ALA A 53 10.20 -4.79 10.49
C ALA A 53 10.74 -4.32 11.85
N LEU A 54 9.87 -3.86 12.75
CA LEU A 54 10.25 -3.47 14.11
C LEU A 54 10.84 -4.65 14.90
N LYS A 55 10.21 -5.83 14.83
CA LYS A 55 10.73 -7.05 15.47
C LYS A 55 12.14 -7.38 14.97
N LYS A 56 12.34 -7.34 13.65
CA LYS A 56 13.65 -7.57 13.05
C LYS A 56 14.70 -6.54 13.50
N MET A 57 14.32 -5.28 13.71
CA MET A 57 15.24 -4.29 14.25
C MET A 57 15.59 -4.59 15.71
N THR A 58 14.61 -4.95 16.54
CA THR A 58 14.84 -5.37 17.94
C THR A 58 15.77 -6.57 18.04
N ASP A 59 15.60 -7.59 17.19
CA ASP A 59 16.43 -8.79 17.20
C ASP A 59 17.91 -8.50 16.83
N ASN A 60 18.17 -7.43 16.06
CA ASN A 60 19.53 -7.03 15.66
C ASN A 60 20.18 -6.04 16.63
N CYS A 61 19.42 -5.49 17.59
CA CYS A 61 19.91 -4.50 18.54
C CYS A 61 20.05 -5.13 19.94
N PRO A 62 21.24 -5.05 20.58
CA PRO A 62 21.44 -5.62 21.91
C PRO A 62 20.78 -4.80 23.04
N HIS A 63 20.24 -3.61 22.73
CA HIS A 63 19.61 -2.70 23.68
C HIS A 63 18.12 -2.52 23.36
N LYS A 64 17.35 -2.07 24.37
CA LYS A 64 15.92 -1.82 24.22
C LYS A 64 15.69 -0.67 23.24
N LEU A 65 14.98 -0.97 22.15
CA LEU A 65 14.53 0.03 21.18
C LEU A 65 13.37 0.86 21.74
N ILE A 66 13.50 2.18 21.63
CA ILE A 66 12.47 3.16 21.98
C ILE A 66 12.04 3.83 20.68
N CYS A 67 10.75 3.83 20.38
CA CYS A 67 10.18 4.49 19.21
C CYS A 67 9.11 5.51 19.64
N ALA A 68 8.98 6.58 18.85
CA ALA A 68 7.89 7.54 18.95
C ALA A 68 6.97 7.35 17.75
N LEU A 69 5.66 7.36 17.98
CA LEU A 69 4.65 7.33 16.93
C LEU A 69 4.21 8.76 16.64
N MET A 70 4.40 9.20 15.41
CA MET A 70 3.93 10.50 14.92
C MET A 70 2.95 10.26 13.78
N PHE A 71 1.83 10.96 13.79
CA PHE A 71 0.82 10.92 12.74
C PHE A 71 0.32 12.34 12.45
N ASP A 72 -0.05 12.57 11.21
CA ASP A 72 -0.63 13.82 10.72
C ASP A 72 -1.75 13.48 9.72
N GLU A 73 -2.71 14.39 9.56
CA GLU A 73 -3.85 14.21 8.68
C GLU A 73 -3.59 14.87 7.33
N MET A 74 -4.08 14.24 6.26
CA MET A 74 -3.99 14.77 4.90
C MET A 74 -5.39 14.87 4.31
N ALA A 75 -5.78 16.08 3.89
CA ALA A 75 -7.05 16.28 3.20
C ALA A 75 -7.03 15.58 1.83
N LEU A 76 -7.91 14.59 1.66
CA LEU A 76 -8.14 13.91 0.38
C LEU A 76 -9.39 14.46 -0.31
N ARG A 77 -9.41 14.39 -1.64
CA ARG A 77 -10.59 14.75 -2.42
C ARG A 77 -11.73 13.77 -2.12
N GLN A 78 -12.86 14.28 -1.65
CA GLN A 78 -14.05 13.47 -1.38
C GLN A 78 -14.63 12.92 -2.69
N GLN A 79 -14.55 11.60 -2.87
CA GLN A 79 -15.12 10.90 -4.03
C GLN A 79 -15.54 9.48 -3.63
N LYS A 80 -16.70 9.04 -4.11
CA LYS A 80 -17.17 7.66 -3.96
C LYS A 80 -16.58 6.80 -5.08
N LEU A 81 -15.63 5.93 -4.73
CA LEU A 81 -14.97 4.99 -5.63
C LEU A 81 -15.54 3.58 -5.40
N TRP A 82 -15.75 2.81 -6.47
CA TRP A 82 -16.16 1.41 -6.36
C TRP A 82 -14.96 0.49 -6.60
N ASP A 83 -14.58 -0.29 -5.58
CA ASP A 83 -13.44 -1.23 -5.64
C ASP A 83 -13.85 -2.63 -6.17
N GLY A 84 -15.03 -2.74 -6.79
CA GLY A 84 -15.59 -4.03 -7.25
C GLY A 84 -16.25 -4.86 -6.14
N LYS A 85 -15.98 -4.56 -4.87
CA LYS A 85 -16.57 -5.23 -3.70
C LYS A 85 -17.28 -4.27 -2.75
N LYS A 86 -16.68 -3.10 -2.51
CA LYS A 86 -17.20 -2.07 -1.61
C LYS A 86 -16.98 -0.68 -2.17
N TYR A 87 -17.78 0.27 -1.70
CA TYR A 87 -17.52 1.68 -1.94
C TYR A 87 -16.41 2.15 -0.98
N VAL A 88 -15.45 2.89 -1.53
CA VAL A 88 -14.29 3.45 -0.84
C VAL A 88 -14.29 4.96 -1.10
N GLY A 89 -13.79 5.76 -0.15
CA GLY A 89 -13.56 7.19 -0.37
C GLY A 89 -14.58 8.16 0.25
N VAL A 90 -15.53 7.65 1.04
CA VAL A 90 -16.34 8.47 1.94
C VAL A 90 -16.62 7.67 3.22
N VAL A 91 -15.69 7.71 4.18
CA VAL A 91 -15.91 7.74 5.64
C VAL A 91 -14.53 8.04 6.26
N VAL A 92 -14.37 9.21 6.89
CA VAL A 92 -13.35 9.37 7.95
C VAL A 92 -14.15 9.21 9.23
N ASP A 93 -14.13 8.00 9.78
CA ASP A 93 -14.73 7.74 11.08
C ASP A 93 -13.73 8.25 12.12
N MET A 94 -14.04 9.41 12.70
CA MET A 94 -13.25 10.06 13.75
C MET A 94 -13.61 9.50 15.14
N GLY A 95 -14.14 8.27 15.22
CA GLY A 95 -14.53 7.63 16.47
C GLY A 95 -16.00 7.82 16.84
N ASP A 96 -16.86 8.05 15.86
CA ASP A 96 -18.32 8.03 16.04
C ASP A 96 -18.78 6.70 15.45
N GLU A 97 -19.44 5.82 16.22
CA GLU A 97 -19.77 4.43 15.82
C GLU A 97 -20.70 4.34 14.59
N ILE A 98 -20.24 4.79 13.43
CA ILE A 98 -20.98 4.77 12.19
C ILE A 98 -20.59 3.48 11.48
N SER A 99 -21.38 2.45 11.80
CA SER A 99 -21.43 1.21 11.03
C SER A 99 -21.48 1.47 9.53
N GLU A 100 -20.84 0.59 8.74
CA GLU A 100 -20.66 0.61 7.26
C GLU A 100 -21.97 0.68 6.43
N SER A 101 -23.11 1.11 7.00
CA SER A 101 -24.42 1.20 6.36
C SER A 101 -25.16 2.51 6.61
N THR A 102 -24.50 3.66 6.60
CA THR A 102 -25.22 4.94 6.38
C THR A 102 -24.99 5.41 4.95
N VAL A 103 -25.76 4.79 4.05
CA VAL A 103 -26.05 5.34 2.73
C VAL A 103 -26.86 6.62 2.96
N LEU A 104 -26.22 7.79 2.88
CA LEU A 104 -26.97 9.03 2.80
C LEU A 104 -27.58 9.11 1.40
N ALA A 105 -28.88 8.85 1.36
CA ALA A 105 -29.78 9.38 0.35
C ALA A 105 -29.70 10.91 0.40
N SER A 106 -29.28 11.52 -0.71
CA SER A 106 -29.69 12.84 -1.17
C SER A 106 -29.46 12.90 -2.68
#